data_AF-A0A847TV27-F1
#
_entry.id   AF-A0A847TV27-F1
#
_cell.length_a   1.000
_cell.length_b   1.000
_cell.length_c   1.000
_cell.angle_alpha   90.00
_cell.angle_beta   90.00
_cell.angle_gamma   90.00
#
_symmetry.space_group_name_H-M   'P 1'
#
loop_
_entity.id
_entity.type
_entity.pdbx_description
1 polymer ?
#
loop_
_entity_poly.entity_id
_entity_poly.type
_entity_poly.pdbx_seq_one_letter_code
_entity_poly.pdbx_strand_id
1 'polypeptide(L)'
;MANLRDLGLSEYEDRAFRSLLDTGPTTAKELSRASDVPMGRIYDVLNSLETYNLVRSQTASRPKKYAPVEPDTALERLLEDKKRQLDEKAKQYEEIVDELSNQLESAEPVEEPFWTAAVGPAETVDLLVERLSAADERIVMVGSLPGRQLDLTEATDRLVDELESALQRGVEVYMLLPPSFVEAVPADVGEAYQRRLQQYDNYHYRTTEEVTSTFELIDDVEVCIEVPHPLGGSTFAVIDLKDPEFADEIYAEFEPRWQRAREIVGD
;
A
#
# COMPACT_ATOMS: atom_id res chain seq x y z
N MET A 1 27.57 -0.70 14.28
CA MET A 1 27.29 -0.95 15.71
C MET A 1 26.14 -0.05 16.11
N ALA A 2 25.17 -0.56 16.88
CA ALA A 2 24.02 0.23 17.31
C ALA A 2 24.45 1.42 18.20
N ASN A 3 23.84 2.58 17.99
CA ASN A 3 24.09 3.82 18.73
C ASN A 3 22.77 4.39 19.29
N LEU A 4 22.79 5.05 20.45
CA LEU A 4 21.60 5.75 20.99
C LEU A 4 21.11 6.87 20.06
N ARG A 5 21.97 7.36 19.17
CA ARG A 5 21.61 8.27 18.07
C ARG A 5 20.58 7.67 17.13
N ASP A 6 20.59 6.36 16.93
CA ASP A 6 19.60 5.66 16.10
C ASP A 6 18.21 5.72 16.76
N LEU A 7 18.16 5.90 18.09
CA LEU A 7 16.96 6.07 18.89
C LEU A 7 16.62 7.54 19.20
N GLY A 8 17.27 8.50 18.53
CA GLY A 8 16.87 9.91 18.57
C GLY A 8 17.72 10.83 19.44
N LEU A 9 18.75 10.32 20.12
CA LEU A 9 19.68 11.20 20.85
C LEU A 9 20.63 11.96 19.92
N SER A 10 20.99 13.18 20.30
CA SER A 10 22.10 13.90 19.67
C SER A 10 23.45 13.30 20.07
N GLU A 11 24.51 13.65 19.34
CA GLU A 11 25.87 13.18 19.66
C GLU A 11 26.34 13.64 21.06
N TYR A 12 25.91 14.82 21.49
CA TYR A 12 26.25 15.30 22.83
C TYR A 12 25.44 14.61 23.92
N GLU A 13 24.19 14.28 23.65
CA GLU A 13 23.34 13.49 24.55
C GLU A 13 23.85 12.06 24.72
N ASP A 14 24.20 11.37 23.63
CA ASP A 14 24.79 10.03 23.66
C ASP A 14 26.07 10.00 24.50
N ARG A 15 26.99 10.94 24.25
CA ARG A 15 28.23 11.05 25.03
C ARG A 15 27.97 11.36 26.51
N ALA A 16 27.13 12.35 26.79
CA ALA A 16 26.81 12.74 28.17
C ALA A 16 26.13 11.59 28.94
N PHE A 17 25.17 10.89 28.33
CA PHE A 17 24.46 9.79 28.99
C PHE A 17 25.39 8.61 29.28
N ARG A 18 26.24 8.21 28.32
CA ARG A 18 27.26 7.15 28.54
C ARG A 18 28.23 7.51 29.66
N SER A 19 28.77 8.74 29.65
CA SER A 19 29.65 9.19 30.73
C SER A 19 28.94 9.23 32.07
N LEU A 20 27.63 9.51 32.11
CA LEU A 20 26.84 9.49 33.33
C LEU A 20 26.65 8.07 33.88
N LEU A 21 26.49 7.07 33.00
CA LEU A 21 26.46 5.64 33.38
C LEU A 21 27.80 5.20 34.00
N ASP A 22 28.92 5.66 33.45
CA ASP A 22 30.25 5.29 33.93
C ASP A 22 30.62 6.00 35.25
N THR A 23 30.27 7.29 35.38
CA THR A 23 30.66 8.13 36.52
C THR A 23 29.67 8.09 37.68
N GLY A 24 28.42 7.68 37.42
CA GLY A 24 27.33 7.74 38.39
C GLY A 24 26.90 9.18 38.73
N PRO A 25 26.25 9.39 39.89
CA PRO A 25 25.72 10.70 40.27
C PRO A 25 26.79 11.80 40.36
N THR A 26 26.77 12.75 39.42
CA THR A 26 27.81 13.77 39.26
C THR A 26 27.23 15.16 38.99
N THR A 27 28.06 16.20 39.03
CA THR A 27 27.64 17.58 38.73
C THR A 27 27.79 17.87 37.24
N ALA A 28 27.05 18.86 36.71
CA ALA A 28 27.17 19.25 35.29
C ALA A 28 28.61 19.63 34.88
N LYS A 29 29.38 20.24 35.81
CA LYS A 29 30.78 20.62 35.58
C LYS A 29 31.70 19.39 35.45
N GLU A 30 31.49 18.38 36.28
CA GLU A 30 32.24 17.14 36.23
C GLU A 30 31.86 16.32 35.01
N LEU A 31 30.56 16.24 34.70
CA LEU A 31 30.06 15.56 33.51
C LEU A 31 30.62 16.16 32.22
N SER A 32 30.60 17.49 32.09
CA SER A 32 31.17 18.19 30.93
C SER A 32 32.62 17.81 30.66
N ARG A 33 33.41 17.59 31.72
CA ARG A 33 34.81 17.14 31.61
C ARG A 33 34.92 15.65 31.26
N ALA A 34 34.05 14.83 31.82
CA ALA A 34 34.07 13.37 31.59
C ALA A 34 33.53 12.97 30.21
N SER A 35 32.62 13.77 29.64
CA SER A 35 31.93 13.46 28.38
C SER A 35 32.43 14.23 27.16
N ASP A 36 33.43 15.11 27.32
CA ASP A 36 33.90 16.05 26.30
C ASP A 36 32.78 16.88 25.65
N VAL A 37 31.71 17.15 26.42
CA VAL A 37 30.63 18.05 26.03
C VAL A 37 30.96 19.44 26.58
N PRO A 38 31.02 20.49 25.73
CA PRO A 38 31.37 21.83 26.17
C PRO A 38 30.48 22.34 27.31
N MET A 39 31.07 23.07 28.26
CA MET A 39 30.34 23.61 29.42
C MET A 39 29.17 24.52 29.01
N GLY A 40 29.28 25.21 27.86
CA GLY A 40 28.20 26.03 27.32
C GLY A 40 26.99 25.25 26.80
N ARG A 41 27.10 23.92 26.64
CA ARG A 41 26.05 23.04 26.10
C ARG A 41 25.58 21.99 27.11
N ILE A 42 26.31 21.74 28.19
CA ILE A 42 26.02 20.62 29.09
C ILE A 42 24.65 20.74 29.77
N TYR A 43 24.21 21.96 30.09
CA TYR A 43 22.89 22.16 30.69
C TYR A 43 21.76 21.91 29.69
N ASP A 44 21.91 22.33 28.43
CA ASP A 44 20.94 22.04 27.36
C ASP A 44 20.82 20.52 27.14
N VAL A 45 21.95 19.83 27.14
CA VAL A 45 22.02 18.37 27.01
C VAL A 45 21.35 17.68 28.19
N LEU A 46 21.67 18.09 29.42
CA LEU A 46 21.05 17.53 30.62
C LEU A 46 19.54 17.79 30.69
N ASN A 47 19.08 18.97 30.25
CA ASN A 47 17.65 19.27 30.15
C ASN A 47 16.98 18.38 29.11
N SER A 48 17.62 18.15 27.96
CA SER A 48 17.08 17.27 26.92
C SER A 48 17.00 15.82 27.40
N LEU A 49 18.05 15.34 28.08
CA LEU A 49 18.06 14.02 28.72
C LEU A 49 17.03 13.90 29.86
N GLU A 50 16.76 14.97 30.61
CA GLU A 50 15.65 15.02 31.58
C GLU A 50 14.28 14.94 30.88
N THR A 51 14.09 15.61 29.74
CA THR A 51 12.85 15.52 28.93
C THR A 51 12.59 14.11 28.42
N TYR A 52 13.64 13.41 27.95
CA TYR A 52 13.56 11.99 27.61
C TYR A 52 13.44 11.07 28.84
N ASN A 53 13.40 11.63 30.05
CA ASN A 53 13.43 10.90 31.32
C ASN A 53 14.62 9.94 31.45
N LEU A 54 15.77 10.27 30.87
CA LEU A 54 17.00 9.46 30.95
C LEU A 54 17.87 9.86 32.13
N VAL A 55 17.68 11.07 32.66
CA VAL A 55 18.46 11.59 33.78
C VAL A 55 17.51 12.09 34.86
N ARG A 56 17.89 11.84 36.12
CA ARG A 56 17.24 12.44 37.29
C ARG A 56 18.18 13.47 37.89
N SER A 57 17.63 14.60 38.33
CA SER A 57 18.41 15.56 39.09
C SER A 57 18.04 15.63 40.56
N GLN A 58 19.06 15.87 41.38
CA GLN A 58 18.94 16.09 42.81
C GLN A 58 19.12 17.57 43.12
N THR A 59 18.02 18.31 43.10
CA THR A 59 18.00 19.78 43.29
C THR A 59 18.37 20.20 44.72
N ALA A 60 18.25 19.31 45.71
CA ALA A 60 18.66 19.56 47.09
C ALA A 60 20.19 19.64 47.28
N SER A 61 20.97 19.14 46.32
CA SER A 61 22.43 19.21 46.35
C SER A 61 22.92 20.58 45.85
N ARG A 62 23.94 21.13 46.50
CA ARG A 62 24.68 22.31 46.03
C ARG A 62 26.16 21.96 45.86
N PRO A 63 26.68 21.85 44.62
CA PRO A 63 26.00 22.03 43.33
C PRO A 63 25.01 20.90 42.96
N LYS A 64 24.07 21.19 42.04
CA LYS A 64 23.04 20.25 41.53
C LYS A 64 23.73 19.01 40.95
N LYS A 65 23.25 17.82 41.35
CA LYS A 65 23.74 16.53 40.84
C LYS A 65 22.74 15.89 39.91
N TYR A 66 23.25 15.09 38.98
CA TYR A 66 22.52 14.37 37.95
C TYR A 66 22.92 12.90 38.01
N ALA A 67 21.93 12.01 37.95
CA ALA A 67 22.10 10.57 37.98
C ALA A 67 21.42 9.94 36.77
N PRO A 68 22.02 8.91 36.16
CA PRO A 68 21.41 8.23 35.02
C PRO A 68 20.24 7.37 35.51
N VAL A 69 19.29 7.16 34.62
CA VAL A 69 18.34 6.04 34.71
C VAL A 69 19.03 4.77 34.23
N GLU A 70 18.59 3.62 34.75
CA GLU A 70 19.10 2.31 34.36
C GLU A 70 19.05 2.11 32.84
N PRO A 71 20.09 1.49 32.23
CA PRO A 71 20.20 1.35 30.77
C PRO A 71 18.97 0.73 30.11
N ASP A 72 18.42 -0.34 30.67
CA ASP A 72 17.27 -1.04 30.10
C ASP A 72 16.04 -0.13 30.04
N THR A 73 15.73 0.56 31.14
CA THR A 73 14.63 1.53 31.19
C THR A 73 14.88 2.74 30.28
N ALA A 74 16.12 3.19 30.14
CA ALA A 74 16.48 4.27 29.23
C ALA A 74 16.26 3.87 27.76
N LEU A 75 16.65 2.65 27.39
CA LEU A 75 16.45 2.10 26.04
C LEU A 75 14.97 1.89 25.73
N GLU A 76 14.19 1.36 26.68
CA GLU A 76 12.73 1.22 26.55
C GLU A 76 12.06 2.57 26.28
N ARG A 77 12.39 3.60 27.07
CA ARG A 77 11.84 4.96 26.89
C ARG A 77 12.18 5.57 25.55
N LEU A 78 13.43 5.42 25.11
CA LEU A 78 13.86 5.90 23.80
C LEU A 78 13.15 5.18 22.66
N LEU A 79 12.96 3.87 22.79
CA LEU A 79 12.24 3.07 21.80
C LEU A 79 10.75 3.46 21.72
N GLU A 80 10.09 3.62 22.88
CA GLU A 80 8.70 4.07 22.95
C GLU A 80 8.52 5.46 22.35
N ASP A 81 9.40 6.41 22.68
CA ASP A 81 9.37 7.75 22.11
C ASP A 81 9.56 7.70 20.58
N LYS A 82 10.50 6.87 20.10
CA LYS A 82 10.74 6.72 18.67
C LYS A 82 9.55 6.12 17.92
N LYS A 83 8.91 5.10 18.50
CA LYS A 83 7.69 4.50 17.94
C LYS A 83 6.57 5.53 17.85
N ARG A 84 6.36 6.31 18.91
CA ARG A 84 5.36 7.39 18.94
C ARG A 84 5.63 8.45 17.87
N GLN A 85 6.87 8.90 17.71
CA GLN A 85 7.23 9.85 16.65
C GLN A 85 6.98 9.31 15.23
N LEU A 86 7.21 8.01 15.01
CA LEU A 86 6.95 7.38 13.72
C LEU A 86 5.44 7.24 13.44
N ASP A 87 4.65 6.89 14.46
CA ASP A 87 3.18 6.81 14.39
C ASP A 87 2.56 8.19 14.09
N GLU A 88 3.02 9.25 14.78
CA GLU A 88 2.61 10.63 14.53
C GLU A 88 2.93 11.07 13.09
N LYS A 89 4.09 10.69 12.56
CA LYS A 89 4.46 10.97 11.15
C LYS A 89 3.62 10.19 10.15
N ALA A 90 3.32 8.93 10.42
CA ALA A 90 2.48 8.11 9.56
C ALA A 90 1.10 8.74 9.41
N LYS A 91 0.47 9.11 10.53
CA LYS A 91 -0.82 9.82 10.55
C LYS A 91 -0.78 11.14 9.79
N GLN A 92 0.29 11.92 9.96
CA GLN A 92 0.46 13.16 9.19
C GLN A 92 0.49 12.90 7.67
N TYR A 93 1.13 11.81 7.23
CA TYR A 93 1.16 11.46 5.81
C TYR A 93 -0.20 10.96 5.30
N GLU A 94 -0.93 10.20 6.10
CA GLU A 94 -2.31 9.78 5.79
C GLU A 94 -3.22 11.01 5.59
N GLU A 95 -3.18 11.98 6.52
CA GLU A 95 -3.93 13.23 6.39
C GLU A 95 -3.58 14.03 5.13
N ILE A 96 -2.29 14.07 4.75
CA ILE A 96 -1.84 14.74 3.52
C ILE A 96 -2.40 14.03 2.28
N VAL A 97 -2.42 12.70 2.28
CA VAL A 97 -2.98 11.92 1.17
C VAL A 97 -4.47 12.22 1.03
N ASP A 98 -5.23 12.17 2.12
CA ASP A 98 -6.66 12.47 2.12
C ASP A 98 -6.95 13.89 1.60
N GLU A 99 -6.18 14.90 2.03
CA GLU A 99 -6.32 16.27 1.55
C GLU A 99 -6.02 16.39 0.05
N LEU A 100 -4.97 15.70 -0.43
CA LEU A 100 -4.59 15.73 -1.83
C LEU A 100 -5.59 15.01 -2.73
N SER A 101 -6.13 13.85 -2.32
CA SER A 101 -7.17 13.14 -3.07
C SER A 101 -8.38 14.04 -3.32
N ASN A 102 -8.89 14.68 -2.27
CA ASN A 102 -10.02 15.62 -2.39
C ASN A 102 -9.72 16.81 -3.31
N GLN A 103 -8.50 17.35 -3.27
CA GLN A 103 -8.10 18.47 -4.14
C GLN A 103 -7.98 18.04 -5.61
N LEU A 104 -7.46 16.86 -5.87
CA LEU A 104 -7.24 16.33 -7.22
C LEU A 104 -8.52 15.82 -7.87
N GLU A 105 -9.45 15.25 -7.10
CA GLU A 105 -10.79 14.86 -7.57
C GLU A 105 -11.65 16.08 -7.98
N SER A 106 -11.36 17.26 -7.41
CA SER A 106 -12.11 18.50 -7.73
C SER A 106 -11.71 19.16 -9.05
N ALA A 107 -10.72 18.62 -9.76
CA ALA A 107 -10.41 19.06 -11.12
C ALA A 107 -11.52 18.57 -12.06
N GLU A 108 -12.28 19.50 -12.63
CA GLU A 108 -13.36 19.20 -13.58
C GLU A 108 -12.88 18.18 -14.64
N PRO A 109 -13.67 17.12 -14.91
CA PRO A 109 -13.30 16.13 -15.90
C PRO A 109 -13.12 16.83 -17.26
N VAL A 110 -11.97 16.61 -17.89
CA VAL A 110 -11.69 17.13 -19.22
C VAL A 110 -12.69 16.49 -20.18
N GLU A 111 -13.58 17.29 -20.78
CA GLU A 111 -14.65 16.84 -21.71
C GLU A 111 -14.15 16.25 -23.05
N GLU A 112 -12.85 15.97 -23.18
CA GLU A 112 -12.30 15.22 -24.31
C GLU A 112 -12.06 13.77 -23.85
N PRO A 113 -12.50 12.74 -24.61
CA PRO A 113 -12.21 11.35 -24.27
C PRO A 113 -10.69 11.15 -24.23
N PHE A 114 -10.17 11.15 -23.01
CA PHE A 114 -8.76 10.97 -22.72
C PHE A 114 -8.52 9.48 -22.65
N TRP A 115 -7.78 8.96 -23.63
CA TRP A 115 -7.35 7.56 -23.62
C TRP A 115 -5.91 7.47 -23.13
N THR A 116 -5.68 6.54 -22.21
CA THR A 116 -4.33 6.17 -21.76
C THR A 116 -3.97 4.84 -22.39
N ALA A 117 -2.77 4.70 -22.93
CA ALA A 117 -2.29 3.42 -23.44
C ALA A 117 -1.00 3.01 -22.72
N ALA A 118 -1.01 1.83 -22.14
CA ALA A 118 0.19 1.17 -21.65
C ALA A 118 0.64 0.12 -22.66
N VAL A 119 1.94 0.07 -22.96
CA VAL A 119 2.51 -0.90 -23.91
C VAL A 119 3.61 -1.67 -23.20
N GLY A 120 3.53 -2.99 -23.23
CA GLY A 120 4.44 -3.87 -22.52
C GLY A 120 3.76 -4.63 -21.37
N PRO A 121 4.21 -5.85 -21.02
CA PRO A 121 3.53 -6.69 -20.04
C PRO A 121 3.46 -6.07 -18.63
N ALA A 122 4.52 -5.39 -18.18
CA ALA A 122 4.56 -4.79 -16.84
C ALA A 122 3.67 -3.55 -16.75
N GLU A 123 3.82 -2.65 -17.70
CA GLU A 123 3.07 -1.39 -17.77
C GLU A 123 1.56 -1.65 -17.95
N THR A 124 1.21 -2.70 -18.70
CA THR A 124 -0.18 -3.13 -18.89
C THR A 124 -0.81 -3.57 -17.57
N VAL A 125 -0.10 -4.40 -16.79
CA VAL A 125 -0.57 -4.87 -15.49
C VAL A 125 -0.65 -3.71 -14.50
N ASP A 126 0.34 -2.81 -14.49
CA ASP A 126 0.35 -1.64 -13.60
C ASP A 126 -0.84 -0.73 -13.89
N LEU A 127 -1.14 -0.44 -15.16
CA LEU A 127 -2.31 0.34 -15.54
C LEU A 127 -3.60 -0.35 -15.09
N LEU A 128 -3.78 -1.64 -15.41
CA LEU A 128 -4.99 -2.38 -15.02
C LEU A 128 -5.20 -2.39 -13.49
N VAL A 129 -4.15 -2.66 -12.71
CA VAL A 129 -4.23 -2.63 -11.24
C VAL A 129 -4.60 -1.23 -10.74
N GLU A 130 -4.00 -0.18 -11.30
CA GLU A 130 -4.36 1.20 -10.95
C GLU A 130 -5.83 1.48 -11.22
N ARG A 131 -6.34 1.07 -12.39
CA ARG A 131 -7.74 1.28 -12.77
C ARG A 131 -8.71 0.50 -11.86
N LEU A 132 -8.43 -0.78 -11.59
CA LEU A 132 -9.26 -1.61 -10.68
C LEU A 132 -9.25 -1.07 -9.24
N SER A 133 -8.13 -0.49 -8.80
CA SER A 133 -8.03 0.11 -7.47
C SER A 133 -8.87 1.38 -7.29
N ALA A 134 -9.15 2.06 -8.39
CA ALA A 134 -9.98 3.27 -8.41
C ALA A 134 -11.48 2.98 -8.53
N ALA A 135 -11.88 1.72 -8.66
CA ALA A 135 -13.30 1.35 -8.77
C ALA A 135 -14.04 1.53 -7.45
N ASP A 136 -15.21 2.16 -7.52
CA ASP A 136 -16.06 2.52 -6.38
C ASP A 136 -17.40 1.76 -6.34
N GLU A 137 -17.94 1.36 -7.48
CA GLU A 137 -19.29 0.78 -7.60
C GLU A 137 -19.27 -0.62 -8.22
N ARG A 138 -18.65 -0.77 -9.40
CA ARG A 138 -18.74 -2.00 -10.19
C ARG A 138 -17.51 -2.25 -11.05
N ILE A 139 -17.06 -3.50 -11.07
CA ILE A 139 -16.07 -4.01 -12.00
C ILE A 139 -16.70 -5.15 -12.81
N VAL A 140 -16.71 -5.05 -14.14
CA VAL A 140 -16.97 -6.17 -15.03
C VAL A 140 -15.67 -6.58 -15.67
N MET A 141 -15.23 -7.81 -15.46
CA MET A 141 -14.02 -8.37 -16.06
C MET A 141 -14.39 -9.51 -16.99
N VAL A 142 -14.11 -9.33 -18.28
CA VAL A 142 -14.29 -10.34 -19.31
C VAL A 142 -12.91 -10.74 -19.82
N GLY A 143 -12.49 -11.97 -19.56
CA GLY A 143 -11.16 -12.45 -19.92
C GLY A 143 -11.21 -13.52 -21.02
N SER A 144 -10.46 -13.35 -22.10
CA SER A 144 -10.17 -14.40 -23.07
C SER A 144 -8.78 -14.97 -22.84
N LEU A 145 -8.51 -16.21 -23.28
CA LEU A 145 -7.16 -16.77 -23.22
C LEU A 145 -6.22 -16.00 -24.16
N PRO A 146 -5.15 -15.36 -23.67
CA PRO A 146 -4.07 -14.99 -24.56
C PRO A 146 -3.39 -16.27 -25.07
N GLY A 147 -3.09 -16.29 -26.37
CA GLY A 147 -2.40 -17.38 -27.01
C GLY A 147 -1.00 -17.55 -26.42
N ARG A 148 -0.87 -18.64 -25.64
CA ARG A 148 0.36 -19.31 -25.20
C ARG A 148 0.96 -18.79 -23.88
N GLN A 149 0.96 -19.71 -22.91
CA GLN A 149 1.84 -19.78 -21.74
C GLN A 149 1.73 -18.56 -20.82
N LEU A 150 0.54 -18.41 -20.24
CA LEU A 150 0.31 -17.95 -18.87
C LEU A 150 1.60 -17.93 -18.01
N ASP A 151 2.24 -16.77 -17.88
CA ASP A 151 3.12 -16.44 -16.75
C ASP A 151 2.21 -16.25 -15.52
N LEU A 152 1.65 -17.37 -15.06
CA LEU A 152 0.44 -17.49 -14.26
C LEU A 152 0.61 -17.19 -12.77
N THR A 153 1.61 -16.41 -12.38
CA THR A 153 1.89 -16.20 -10.95
C THR A 153 1.79 -14.74 -10.60
N GLU A 154 2.78 -13.92 -10.92
CA GLU A 154 2.84 -12.58 -10.32
C GLU A 154 1.77 -11.59 -10.84
N ALA A 155 1.51 -11.55 -12.14
CA ALA A 155 0.53 -10.60 -12.70
C ALA A 155 -0.91 -10.98 -12.32
N THR A 156 -1.26 -12.27 -12.42
CA THR A 156 -2.59 -12.76 -12.04
C THR A 156 -2.81 -12.64 -10.54
N ASP A 157 -1.80 -12.95 -9.71
CA ASP A 157 -1.90 -12.75 -8.25
C ASP A 157 -2.19 -11.30 -7.92
N ARG A 158 -1.48 -10.33 -8.54
CA ARG A 158 -1.73 -8.90 -8.34
C ARG A 158 -3.16 -8.48 -8.71
N LEU A 159 -3.68 -8.99 -9.83
CA LEU A 159 -5.06 -8.69 -10.23
C LEU A 159 -6.07 -9.31 -9.25
N VAL A 160 -5.85 -10.54 -8.80
CA VAL A 160 -6.72 -11.20 -7.80
C VAL A 160 -6.66 -10.47 -6.45
N ASP A 161 -5.49 -10.01 -6.03
CA ASP A 161 -5.31 -9.22 -4.81
C ASP A 161 -6.09 -7.89 -4.89
N GLU A 162 -6.10 -7.24 -6.05
CA GLU A 162 -6.85 -6.00 -6.24
C GLU A 162 -8.36 -6.26 -6.31
N LEU A 163 -8.82 -7.31 -7.00
CA LEU A 163 -10.22 -7.69 -7.00
C LEU A 163 -10.72 -8.04 -5.60
N GLU A 164 -9.92 -8.75 -4.80
CA GLU A 164 -10.24 -9.02 -3.39
C GLU A 164 -10.35 -7.72 -2.59
N SER A 165 -9.45 -6.77 -2.82
CA SER A 165 -9.49 -5.45 -2.18
C SER A 165 -10.75 -4.67 -2.57
N ALA A 166 -11.12 -4.67 -3.86
CA ALA A 166 -12.35 -4.04 -4.34
C ALA A 166 -13.60 -4.67 -3.71
N LEU A 167 -13.66 -6.01 -3.64
CA LEU A 167 -14.75 -6.73 -2.97
C LEU A 167 -14.86 -6.34 -1.49
N GLN A 168 -13.73 -6.20 -0.78
CA GLN A 168 -13.71 -5.73 0.61
C GLN A 168 -14.19 -4.28 0.77
N ARG A 169 -13.98 -3.42 -0.23
CA ARG A 169 -14.53 -2.06 -0.30
C ARG A 169 -16.05 -2.05 -0.59
N GLY A 170 -16.62 -3.17 -1.00
CA GLY A 170 -18.05 -3.31 -1.31
C GLY A 170 -18.39 -3.16 -2.79
N VAL A 171 -17.39 -3.12 -3.68
CA VAL A 171 -17.56 -3.04 -5.13
C VAL A 171 -18.15 -4.34 -5.67
N GLU A 172 -19.12 -4.25 -6.59
CA GLU A 172 -19.70 -5.43 -7.25
C GLU A 172 -18.76 -5.93 -8.36
N VAL A 173 -18.33 -7.19 -8.30
CA VAL A 173 -17.39 -7.75 -9.29
C VAL A 173 -18.08 -8.84 -10.11
N TYR A 174 -18.15 -8.65 -11.43
CA TYR A 174 -18.70 -9.59 -12.39
C TYR A 174 -17.59 -10.18 -13.25
N MET A 175 -17.29 -11.45 -13.09
CA MET A 175 -16.24 -12.14 -13.84
C MET A 175 -16.82 -13.11 -14.86
N LEU A 176 -16.51 -12.91 -16.14
CA LEU A 176 -16.97 -13.74 -17.25
C LEU A 176 -15.78 -14.32 -18.03
N LEU A 177 -15.61 -15.64 -17.97
CA LEU A 177 -14.47 -16.33 -18.60
C LEU A 177 -14.95 -17.49 -19.50
N PRO A 178 -14.24 -17.84 -20.58
CA PRO A 178 -14.57 -19.04 -21.33
C PRO A 178 -14.20 -20.31 -20.54
N PRO A 179 -14.94 -21.42 -20.71
CA PRO A 179 -14.59 -22.70 -20.07
C PRO A 179 -13.14 -23.11 -20.32
N SER A 180 -12.63 -22.85 -21.53
CA SER A 180 -11.24 -23.11 -21.89
C SER A 180 -10.23 -22.37 -21.01
N PHE A 181 -10.57 -21.17 -20.50
CA PHE A 181 -9.71 -20.44 -19.57
C PHE A 181 -9.59 -21.19 -18.25
N VAL A 182 -10.71 -21.65 -17.72
CA VAL A 182 -10.77 -22.43 -16.47
C VAL A 182 -9.96 -23.71 -16.60
N GLU A 183 -10.06 -24.40 -17.74
CA GLU A 183 -9.30 -25.63 -18.02
C GLU A 183 -7.79 -25.40 -18.21
N ALA A 184 -7.40 -24.19 -18.62
CA ALA A 184 -5.99 -23.84 -18.85
C ALA A 184 -5.25 -23.48 -17.55
N VAL A 185 -5.97 -23.06 -16.50
CA VAL A 185 -5.39 -22.72 -15.20
C VAL A 185 -5.17 -24.02 -14.39
N PRO A 186 -4.00 -24.21 -13.76
CA PRO A 186 -3.78 -25.32 -12.83
C PRO A 186 -4.88 -25.38 -11.77
N ALA A 187 -5.45 -26.57 -11.54
CA ALA A 187 -6.62 -26.74 -10.69
C ALA A 187 -6.40 -26.19 -9.26
N ASP A 188 -5.21 -26.36 -8.70
CA ASP A 188 -4.83 -25.85 -7.38
C ASP A 188 -4.83 -24.32 -7.31
N VAL A 189 -4.36 -23.65 -8.36
CA VAL A 189 -4.37 -22.18 -8.48
C VAL A 189 -5.80 -21.66 -8.68
N GLY A 190 -6.55 -22.28 -9.59
CA GLY A 190 -7.94 -21.92 -9.86
C GLY A 190 -8.83 -22.06 -8.62
N GLU A 191 -8.72 -23.19 -7.89
CA GLU A 191 -9.42 -23.41 -6.63
C GLU A 191 -9.01 -22.40 -5.55
N ALA A 192 -7.73 -22.01 -5.50
CA ALA A 192 -7.26 -21.01 -4.54
C ALA A 192 -7.90 -19.63 -4.79
N TYR A 193 -7.91 -19.17 -6.05
CA TYR A 193 -8.55 -17.89 -6.41
C TYR A 193 -10.07 -17.94 -6.20
N GLN A 194 -10.73 -19.03 -6.59
CA GLN A 194 -12.16 -19.21 -6.35
C GLN A 194 -12.47 -19.13 -4.86
N ARG A 195 -11.70 -19.83 -4.00
CA ARG A 195 -11.91 -19.78 -2.55
C ARG A 195 -11.71 -18.38 -1.96
N ARG A 196 -10.76 -17.61 -2.50
CA ARG A 196 -10.49 -16.23 -2.08
C ARG A 196 -11.61 -15.26 -2.47
N LEU A 197 -12.18 -15.40 -3.67
CA LEU A 197 -13.14 -14.42 -4.20
C LEU A 197 -14.61 -14.81 -3.95
N GLN A 198 -14.97 -16.10 -4.05
CA GLN A 198 -16.36 -16.57 -3.88
C GLN A 198 -16.86 -16.53 -2.43
N GLN A 199 -16.00 -16.22 -1.46
CA GLN A 199 -16.44 -15.97 -0.08
C GLN A 199 -17.18 -14.63 0.08
N TYR A 200 -17.10 -13.74 -0.91
CA TYR A 200 -17.75 -12.44 -0.92
C TYR A 200 -19.07 -12.51 -1.69
N ASP A 201 -20.17 -12.06 -1.09
CA ASP A 201 -21.52 -12.10 -1.69
C ASP A 201 -21.67 -11.20 -2.93
N ASN A 202 -20.80 -10.19 -3.05
CA ASN A 202 -20.69 -9.22 -4.16
C ASN A 202 -19.72 -9.68 -5.27
N TYR A 203 -19.28 -10.94 -5.25
CA TYR A 203 -18.51 -11.54 -6.34
C TYR A 203 -19.38 -12.50 -7.14
N HIS A 204 -19.52 -12.22 -8.44
CA HIS A 204 -20.31 -13.04 -9.36
C HIS A 204 -19.40 -13.63 -10.43
N TYR A 205 -19.43 -14.95 -10.60
CA TYR A 205 -18.58 -15.64 -11.56
C TYR A 205 -19.37 -16.55 -12.49
N ARG A 206 -19.20 -16.33 -13.80
CA ARG A 206 -19.87 -17.11 -14.84
C ARG A 206 -18.93 -17.49 -15.98
N THR A 207 -19.35 -18.50 -16.73
CA THR A 207 -18.61 -18.99 -17.90
C THR A 207 -19.45 -18.99 -19.17
N THR A 208 -18.83 -18.63 -20.30
CA THR A 208 -19.47 -18.67 -21.63
C THR A 208 -18.45 -18.83 -22.75
N GLU A 209 -18.81 -19.59 -23.78
CA GLU A 209 -18.01 -19.72 -25.02
C GLU A 209 -18.09 -18.44 -25.89
N GLU A 210 -18.98 -17.50 -25.55
CA GLU A 210 -19.23 -16.27 -26.32
C GLU A 210 -18.28 -15.10 -25.97
N VAL A 211 -17.07 -15.40 -25.46
CA VAL A 211 -16.02 -14.42 -25.17
C VAL A 211 -14.99 -14.41 -26.30
N THR A 212 -14.82 -13.27 -26.97
CA THR A 212 -13.87 -13.12 -28.09
C THR A 212 -12.66 -12.26 -27.76
N SER A 213 -12.76 -11.41 -26.74
CA SER A 213 -11.76 -10.38 -26.40
C SER A 213 -11.71 -10.19 -24.89
N THR A 214 -10.57 -9.72 -24.39
CA THR A 214 -10.42 -9.33 -22.98
C THR A 214 -10.72 -7.84 -22.83
N PHE A 215 -11.57 -7.50 -21.87
CA PHE A 215 -11.84 -6.12 -21.47
C PHE A 215 -12.32 -6.05 -20.03
N GLU A 216 -12.14 -4.87 -19.44
CA GLU A 216 -12.65 -4.51 -18.13
C GLU A 216 -13.52 -3.26 -18.26
N LEU A 217 -14.65 -3.23 -17.57
CA LEU A 217 -15.51 -2.06 -17.42
C LEU A 217 -15.53 -1.67 -15.94
N ILE A 218 -15.29 -0.40 -15.67
CA ILE A 218 -15.15 0.14 -14.32
C ILE A 218 -16.15 1.29 -14.15
N ASP A 219 -17.00 1.15 -13.14
CA ASP A 219 -18.01 2.13 -12.70
C ASP A 219 -18.90 2.69 -13.81
N ASP A 220 -19.10 1.93 -14.89
CA ASP A 220 -19.87 2.32 -16.08
C ASP A 220 -19.37 3.60 -16.79
N VAL A 221 -18.13 3.99 -16.53
CA VAL A 221 -17.52 5.21 -17.08
C VAL A 221 -16.22 4.94 -17.81
N GLU A 222 -15.57 3.82 -17.52
CA GLU A 222 -14.24 3.50 -18.04
C GLU A 222 -14.19 2.08 -18.62
N VAL A 223 -13.53 1.92 -19.77
CA VAL A 223 -13.29 0.62 -20.41
C VAL A 223 -11.81 0.43 -20.66
N CYS A 224 -11.23 -0.61 -20.08
CA CYS A 224 -9.91 -1.13 -20.45
C CYS A 224 -10.06 -2.21 -21.53
N ILE A 225 -9.34 -2.07 -22.64
CA ILE A 225 -9.33 -3.05 -23.74
C ILE A 225 -7.91 -3.58 -23.93
N GLU A 226 -7.76 -4.89 -23.85
CA GLU A 226 -6.51 -5.55 -24.19
C GLU A 226 -6.32 -5.61 -25.71
N VAL A 227 -5.16 -5.12 -26.16
CA VAL A 227 -4.71 -5.20 -27.55
C VAL A 227 -3.75 -6.39 -27.68
N PRO A 228 -4.12 -7.45 -28.42
CA PRO A 228 -3.25 -8.60 -28.62
C PRO A 228 -2.08 -8.25 -29.54
N HIS A 229 -0.95 -8.93 -29.36
CA HIS A 229 0.22 -8.76 -30.21
C HIS A 229 -0.09 -9.16 -31.67
N PRO A 230 0.19 -8.32 -32.68
CA PRO A 230 -0.24 -8.56 -34.07
C PRO A 230 0.39 -9.81 -34.71
N LEU A 231 1.49 -10.31 -34.15
CA LEU A 231 2.21 -11.52 -34.60
C LEU A 231 2.29 -12.61 -33.53
N GLY A 232 1.59 -12.45 -32.40
CA GLY A 232 1.69 -13.31 -31.23
C GLY A 232 0.32 -13.52 -30.58
N GLY A 233 0.28 -14.25 -29.47
CA GLY A 233 -0.95 -14.45 -28.71
C GLY A 233 -0.99 -13.73 -27.36
N SER A 234 0.11 -13.10 -26.94
CA SER A 234 0.19 -12.34 -25.69
C SER A 234 -0.38 -10.93 -25.86
N THR A 235 -0.84 -10.33 -24.76
CA THR A 235 -1.23 -8.92 -24.69
C THR A 235 -0.01 -8.04 -25.00
N PHE A 236 -0.21 -7.07 -25.90
CA PHE A 236 0.82 -6.11 -26.32
C PHE A 236 0.62 -4.75 -25.64
N ALA A 237 -0.62 -4.35 -25.45
CA ALA A 237 -0.98 -3.09 -24.82
C ALA A 237 -2.36 -3.20 -24.15
N VAL A 238 -2.64 -2.31 -23.21
CA VAL A 238 -4.00 -2.00 -22.76
C VAL A 238 -4.29 -0.55 -23.09
N ILE A 239 -5.50 -0.33 -23.61
CA ILE A 239 -6.05 1.00 -23.83
C ILE A 239 -7.13 1.19 -22.76
N ASP A 240 -6.91 2.15 -21.87
CA ASP A 240 -7.91 2.69 -20.96
C ASP A 240 -8.62 3.86 -21.66
N LEU A 241 -9.95 3.77 -21.75
CA LEU A 241 -10.81 4.81 -22.29
C LEU A 241 -11.85 5.23 -21.23
N LYS A 242 -11.78 6.49 -20.81
CA LYS A 242 -12.82 7.14 -20.00
C LYS A 242 -13.87 7.77 -20.90
N ASP A 243 -14.92 7.00 -21.16
CA ASP A 243 -16.04 7.40 -22.01
C ASP A 243 -17.32 6.66 -21.55
N PRO A 244 -18.21 7.34 -20.80
CA PRO A 244 -19.45 6.74 -20.32
C PRO A 244 -20.38 6.25 -21.44
N GLU A 245 -20.42 6.92 -22.60
CA GLU A 245 -21.27 6.49 -23.71
C GLU A 245 -20.74 5.16 -24.28
N PHE A 246 -19.42 5.04 -24.44
CA PHE A 246 -18.80 3.80 -24.89
C PHE A 246 -18.89 2.68 -23.84
N ALA A 247 -18.73 3.01 -22.55
CA ALA A 247 -18.93 2.09 -21.44
C ALA A 247 -20.34 1.48 -21.43
N ASP A 248 -21.38 2.32 -21.61
CA ASP A 248 -22.77 1.89 -21.76
C ASP A 248 -22.99 0.96 -22.96
N GLU A 249 -22.38 1.27 -24.12
CA GLU A 249 -22.44 0.41 -25.31
C GLU A 249 -21.84 -0.98 -25.04
N ILE A 250 -20.67 -1.03 -24.39
CA ILE A 250 -20.01 -2.28 -24.02
C ILE A 250 -20.83 -3.07 -22.99
N TYR A 251 -21.39 -2.41 -21.98
CA TYR A 251 -22.25 -3.04 -20.99
C TYR A 251 -23.52 -3.65 -21.63
N ALA A 252 -24.13 -2.94 -22.58
CA ALA A 252 -25.30 -3.42 -23.31
C ALA A 252 -25.02 -4.70 -24.12
N GLU A 253 -23.78 -4.90 -24.59
CA GLU A 253 -23.33 -6.15 -25.20
C GLU A 253 -22.98 -7.23 -24.16
N PHE A 254 -22.43 -6.85 -23.01
CA PHE A 254 -22.10 -7.77 -21.93
C PHE A 254 -23.34 -8.42 -21.30
N GLU A 255 -24.34 -7.63 -20.91
CA GLU A 255 -25.48 -8.07 -20.08
C GLU A 255 -26.25 -9.27 -20.68
N PRO A 256 -26.59 -9.32 -21.99
CA PRO A 256 -27.27 -10.47 -22.57
C PRO A 256 -26.42 -11.74 -22.62
N ARG A 257 -25.09 -11.62 -22.66
CA ARG A 257 -24.15 -12.75 -22.60
C ARG A 257 -24.03 -13.24 -21.16
N TRP A 258 -23.94 -12.31 -20.21
CA TRP A 258 -23.94 -12.60 -18.78
C TRP A 258 -25.16 -13.39 -18.33
N GLN A 259 -26.36 -12.97 -18.74
CA GLN A 259 -27.62 -13.64 -18.39
C GLN A 259 -27.72 -15.08 -18.94
N ARG A 260 -27.08 -15.37 -20.07
CA ARG A 260 -27.05 -16.70 -20.69
C ARG A 260 -25.86 -17.55 -20.23
N ALA A 261 -24.87 -16.95 -19.58
CA ALA A 261 -23.66 -17.62 -19.12
C ALA A 261 -23.97 -18.59 -17.98
N ARG A 262 -23.17 -19.65 -17.88
CA ARG A 262 -23.31 -20.66 -16.84
C ARG A 262 -22.66 -20.16 -15.56
N GLU A 263 -23.44 -20.09 -14.50
CA GLU A 263 -22.94 -19.79 -13.16
C GLU A 263 -22.04 -20.89 -12.62
N ILE A 264 -20.92 -20.46 -12.03
CA ILE A 264 -20.01 -21.33 -11.31
C ILE A 264 -20.28 -21.11 -9.82
N VAL A 265 -21.06 -22.01 -9.24
CA VAL A 265 -21.28 -22.05 -7.79
C VAL A 265 -20.20 -22.96 -7.20
N GLY A 266 -19.45 -22.48 -6.21
CA GLY A 266 -18.49 -23.31 -5.49
C GLY A 266 -19.15 -24.56 -4.90
N ASP A 267 -18.47 -25.71 -5.01
CA ASP A 267 -18.89 -26.98 -4.39
C ASP A 267 -18.80 -26.94 -2.85
#